data_AF-A0A6A3B4G9-F1
#
_entry.id   AF-A0A6A3B4G9-F1
#
_cell.length_a   1.000
_cell.length_b   1.000
_cell.length_c   1.000
_cell.angle_alpha   90.00
_cell.angle_beta   90.00
_cell.angle_gamma   90.00
#
_symmetry.space_group_name_H-M   'P 1'
#
loop_
_entity.id
_entity.type
_entity.pdbx_description
1 polymer ?
#
loop_
_entity_poly.entity_id
_entity_poly.type
_entity_poly.pdbx_seq_one_letter_code
_entity_poly.pdbx_strand_id
1 'polypeptide(L)'
;MALVIFLEVLLALFCFLLLYRSRNNDESFPKSFPFVGMMPELLLNIHRVHDWCTETLERCRATYPKDLNLKRFDILGDGFFKVDMDFWKKKQRLIAQASIKHQLFHKHLLRTNRAKVEKGRIPVIEHAAKQGLVVNLEDIFQRFTLDSVCILVTGYDPSCLALEPPRVRFSEAVDDATEAIFDLHVRPECFIKLQKWLNMGQERKYRKAWEVLDDVIAKYICRKREEQSKINNEDGVDLLTPYINEEKSGGFKHDDKFLRDTILTMMVAGRDTVGPRACLGKEMTFVQMKAVASAIVYDYRIHVSEKTPVVCSAHHGWTDVQDLP
;
A
#
# COMPACT_ATOMS: atom_id res chain seq x y z
N MET A 1 25.63 23.13 -39.08
CA MET A 1 24.40 22.35 -39.30
C MET A 1 23.85 21.77 -37.99
N ALA A 2 24.57 20.89 -37.28
CA ALA A 2 24.07 20.28 -36.02
C ALA A 2 23.69 21.31 -34.92
N LEU A 3 24.50 22.36 -34.73
CA LEU A 3 24.22 23.43 -33.76
C LEU A 3 22.97 24.27 -34.10
N VAL A 4 22.72 24.50 -35.39
CA VAL A 4 21.55 25.26 -35.86
C VAL A 4 20.27 24.45 -35.66
N ILE A 5 20.31 23.17 -36.02
CA ILE A 5 19.22 22.22 -35.79
C ILE A 5 18.91 22.11 -34.29
N PHE A 6 19.95 22.04 -33.45
CA PHE A 6 19.76 22.00 -32.00
C PHE A 6 19.08 23.26 -31.46
N LEU A 7 19.46 24.45 -31.95
CA LEU A 7 18.85 25.71 -31.54
C LEU A 7 17.39 25.83 -31.97
N GLU A 8 17.06 25.38 -33.19
CA GLU A 8 15.69 25.34 -33.69
C GLU A 8 14.81 24.37 -32.90
N VAL A 9 15.34 23.20 -32.53
CA VAL A 9 14.64 22.23 -31.68
C VAL A 9 14.39 22.81 -30.29
N LEU A 10 15.37 23.49 -29.68
CA LEU A 10 15.18 24.16 -28.39
C LEU A 10 14.16 25.29 -28.47
N LEU A 11 14.18 26.10 -29.53
CA LEU A 11 13.22 27.18 -29.74
C LEU A 11 11.80 26.60 -29.94
N ALA A 12 11.65 25.53 -30.71
CA ALA A 12 10.38 24.85 -30.91
C ALA A 12 9.85 24.23 -29.61
N LEU A 13 10.71 23.61 -28.79
CA LEU A 13 10.35 23.11 -27.46
C LEU A 13 9.93 24.24 -26.53
N PHE A 14 10.66 25.36 -26.53
CA PHE A 14 10.33 26.52 -25.71
C PHE A 14 8.99 27.14 -26.12
N CYS A 15 8.75 27.34 -27.42
CA CYS A 15 7.47 27.82 -27.96
C CYS A 15 6.32 26.84 -27.65
N PHE A 16 6.56 25.53 -27.77
CA PHE A 16 5.60 24.51 -27.38
C PHE A 16 5.26 24.59 -25.89
N LEU A 17 6.27 24.74 -25.02
CA LEU A 17 6.06 24.90 -23.58
C LEU A 17 5.30 26.19 -23.22
N LEU A 18 5.57 27.30 -23.91
CA LEU A 18 4.85 28.57 -23.72
C LEU A 18 3.39 28.48 -24.18
N LEU A 19 3.14 27.90 -25.36
CA LEU A 19 1.77 27.69 -25.86
C LEU A 19 1.01 26.66 -25.00
N TYR A 20 1.69 25.62 -24.55
CA TYR A 20 1.12 24.64 -23.62
C TYR A 20 0.77 25.29 -22.29
N ARG A 21 1.67 26.11 -21.73
CA ARG A 21 1.45 26.89 -20.51
C ARG A 21 0.28 27.86 -20.66
N SER A 22 0.17 28.54 -21.82
CA SER A 22 -0.91 29.48 -22.10
C SER A 22 -2.25 28.79 -22.31
N ARG A 23 -2.26 27.56 -22.86
CA ARG A 23 -3.49 26.80 -23.16
C ARG A 23 -4.02 26.02 -21.96
N ASN A 24 -3.14 25.52 -21.09
CA ASN A 24 -3.48 24.88 -19.81
C ASN A 24 -3.38 25.89 -18.64
N ASN A 25 -4.20 26.93 -18.71
CA ASN A 25 -4.27 27.98 -17.69
C ASN A 25 -5.32 27.70 -16.60
N ASP A 26 -5.80 26.47 -16.50
CA ASP A 26 -6.66 26.07 -15.39
C ASP A 26 -5.81 25.98 -14.10
N GLU A 27 -5.87 27.01 -13.28
CA GLU A 27 -5.17 27.07 -11.98
C GLU A 27 -5.75 26.12 -10.93
N SER A 28 -6.86 25.45 -11.25
CA SER A 28 -7.53 24.52 -10.34
C SER A 28 -6.74 23.24 -10.12
N PHE A 29 -5.81 22.87 -11.01
CA PHE A 29 -5.03 21.62 -10.93
C PHE A 29 -3.55 21.86 -11.22
N PRO A 30 -2.65 21.02 -10.68
CA PRO A 30 -1.26 21.01 -11.10
C PRO A 30 -1.14 20.71 -12.58
N LYS A 31 -0.25 21.43 -13.25
CA LYS A 31 0.02 21.30 -14.67
C LYS A 31 0.68 19.96 -14.92
N SER A 32 -0.05 19.09 -15.60
CA SER A 32 0.52 17.90 -16.20
C SER A 32 1.17 18.31 -17.52
N PHE A 33 2.41 17.89 -17.78
CA PHE A 33 3.10 18.10 -19.04
C PHE A 33 3.05 16.82 -19.89
N PRO A 34 3.07 16.89 -21.23
CA PRO A 34 2.84 15.74 -22.11
C PRO A 34 3.76 14.52 -21.90
N PHE A 35 4.99 14.73 -21.43
CA PHE A 35 5.98 13.66 -21.30
C PHE A 35 6.36 13.32 -19.86
N VAL A 36 6.27 14.30 -18.95
CA VAL A 36 6.75 14.21 -17.56
C VAL A 36 5.61 14.34 -16.55
N GLY A 37 4.36 14.46 -17.01
CA GLY A 37 3.20 14.61 -16.15
C GLY A 37 3.36 15.82 -15.21
N MET A 38 2.94 15.67 -13.96
CA MET A 38 3.03 16.71 -12.94
C MET A 38 4.41 16.82 -12.27
N MET A 39 5.41 16.01 -12.68
CA MET A 39 6.72 15.95 -12.02
C MET A 39 7.43 17.31 -11.92
N PRO A 40 7.48 18.16 -12.97
CA PRO A 40 8.14 19.46 -12.87
C PRO A 40 7.50 20.34 -11.78
N GLU A 41 6.17 20.33 -11.66
CA GLU A 41 5.48 21.14 -10.68
C GLU A 41 5.66 20.62 -9.25
N LEU A 42 5.69 19.29 -9.09
CA LEU A 42 6.04 18.65 -7.82
C LEU A 42 7.47 19.00 -7.39
N LEU A 43 8.45 18.95 -8.31
CA LEU A 43 9.85 19.27 -8.02
C LEU A 43 10.04 20.72 -7.63
N LEU A 44 9.35 21.66 -8.30
CA LEU A 44 9.39 23.08 -7.95
C LEU A 44 8.81 23.35 -6.54
N ASN A 45 7.83 22.55 -6.12
CA ASN A 45 7.16 22.69 -4.83
C ASN A 45 7.62 21.67 -3.77
N ILE A 46 8.67 20.88 -4.02
CA ILE A 46 9.06 19.77 -3.13
C ILE A 46 9.41 20.25 -1.71
N HIS A 47 10.01 21.44 -1.61
CA HIS A 47 10.36 22.09 -0.35
C HIS A 47 9.15 22.49 0.50
N ARG A 48 7.96 22.57 -0.11
CA ARG A 48 6.68 22.92 0.52
C ARG A 48 5.57 21.93 0.14
N VAL A 49 5.93 20.67 -0.12
CA VAL A 49 5.03 19.69 -0.76
C VAL A 49 3.72 19.50 0.01
N HIS A 50 3.75 19.57 1.34
CA HIS A 50 2.55 19.46 2.17
C HIS A 50 1.61 20.65 2.01
N ASP A 51 2.13 21.88 2.03
CA ASP A 51 1.34 23.10 1.86
C ASP A 51 0.79 23.17 0.44
N TRP A 52 1.62 22.88 -0.56
CA TRP A 52 1.23 22.84 -1.96
C TRP A 52 0.13 21.81 -2.25
N CYS A 53 0.23 20.61 -1.68
CA CYS A 53 -0.84 19.61 -1.76
C CYS A 53 -2.14 20.09 -1.09
N THR A 54 -2.03 20.75 0.06
CA THR A 54 -3.19 21.32 0.79
C THR A 54 -3.90 22.38 -0.04
N GLU A 55 -3.15 23.38 -0.52
CA GLU A 55 -3.68 24.44 -1.39
C GLU A 55 -4.31 23.87 -2.67
N THR A 56 -3.66 22.89 -3.29
CA THR A 56 -4.18 22.22 -4.48
C THR A 56 -5.52 21.54 -4.16
N LEU A 57 -5.58 20.74 -3.08
CA LEU A 57 -6.82 20.08 -2.68
C LEU A 57 -7.92 21.09 -2.33
N GLU A 58 -7.60 22.19 -1.66
CA GLU A 58 -8.57 23.26 -1.37
C GLU A 58 -9.13 23.89 -2.65
N ARG A 59 -8.27 24.22 -3.62
CA ARG A 59 -8.69 24.74 -4.94
C ARG A 59 -9.58 23.73 -5.67
N CYS A 60 -9.24 22.44 -5.59
CA CYS A 60 -10.04 21.36 -6.17
C CYS A 60 -11.29 21.00 -5.34
N ARG A 61 -11.61 21.69 -4.24
CA ARG A 61 -12.70 21.33 -3.29
C ARG A 61 -12.61 19.89 -2.76
N ALA A 62 -11.39 19.41 -2.56
CA ALA A 62 -11.03 18.02 -2.23
C ALA A 62 -11.53 16.99 -3.28
N THR A 63 -11.85 17.44 -4.49
CA THR A 63 -12.21 16.62 -5.64
C THR A 63 -11.14 16.73 -6.71
N TYR A 64 -10.15 15.85 -6.65
CA TYR A 64 -9.12 15.74 -7.68
C TYR A 64 -9.60 14.78 -8.79
N PRO A 65 -9.60 15.17 -10.07
CA PRO A 65 -10.02 14.32 -11.17
C PRO A 65 -9.10 13.10 -11.22
N LYS A 66 -9.72 11.93 -11.12
CA LYS A 66 -9.08 10.63 -10.92
C LYS A 66 -8.33 10.11 -12.15
N ASP A 67 -8.38 10.83 -13.26
CA ASP A 67 -8.09 10.35 -14.61
C ASP A 67 -6.61 10.37 -14.98
N LEU A 68 -5.78 11.23 -14.38
CA LEU A 68 -4.46 11.49 -14.95
C LEU A 68 -3.28 10.69 -14.36
N ASN A 69 -3.40 10.06 -13.19
CA ASN A 69 -2.30 9.24 -12.61
C ASN A 69 -2.73 7.95 -11.90
N LEU A 70 -4.03 7.72 -11.67
CA LEU A 70 -4.50 6.54 -10.93
C LEU A 70 -4.51 5.24 -11.75
N LYS A 71 -4.34 5.29 -13.08
CA LYS A 71 -4.14 4.07 -13.90
C LYS A 71 -2.94 3.23 -13.43
N ARG A 72 -1.98 3.85 -12.73
CA ARG A 72 -0.82 3.16 -12.14
C ARG A 72 -1.15 2.39 -10.87
N PHE A 73 -2.31 2.63 -10.26
CA PHE A 73 -2.83 1.92 -9.09
C PHE A 73 -3.95 0.94 -9.45
N ASP A 74 -4.04 0.51 -10.71
CA ASP A 74 -5.10 -0.40 -11.14
C ASP A 74 -5.14 -1.70 -10.31
N ILE A 75 -4.04 -2.10 -9.66
CA ILE A 75 -3.97 -3.26 -8.76
C ILE A 75 -4.96 -3.19 -7.61
N LEU A 76 -5.31 -2.00 -7.14
CA LEU A 76 -6.31 -1.79 -6.08
C LEU A 76 -7.75 -1.85 -6.62
N GLY A 77 -7.90 -2.05 -7.94
CA GLY A 77 -9.17 -2.17 -8.63
C GLY A 77 -10.12 -1.01 -8.35
N ASP A 78 -11.39 -1.33 -8.21
CA ASP A 78 -12.47 -0.43 -7.81
C ASP A 78 -12.63 -0.35 -6.28
N GLY A 79 -11.53 -0.57 -5.55
CA GLY A 79 -11.44 -0.40 -4.11
C GLY A 79 -11.63 1.06 -3.70
N PHE A 80 -11.54 1.35 -2.40
CA PHE A 80 -11.90 2.67 -1.89
C PHE A 80 -11.07 3.84 -2.47
N PHE A 81 -9.88 3.58 -3.04
CA PHE A 81 -9.08 4.60 -3.73
C PHE A 81 -9.66 5.02 -5.08
N LYS A 82 -10.38 4.14 -5.78
CA LYS A 82 -10.91 4.40 -7.14
C LYS A 82 -12.43 4.59 -7.17
N VAL A 83 -13.17 3.97 -6.25
CA VAL A 83 -14.65 3.96 -6.25
C VAL A 83 -15.28 5.36 -6.16
N ASP A 84 -16.47 5.52 -6.73
CA ASP A 84 -17.25 6.77 -6.69
C ASP A 84 -17.44 7.30 -5.25
N MET A 85 -17.41 8.63 -5.07
CA MET A 85 -17.45 9.25 -3.74
C MET A 85 -18.76 8.96 -3.01
N ASP A 86 -19.90 8.98 -3.69
CA ASP A 86 -21.20 8.72 -3.08
C ASP A 86 -21.32 7.26 -2.68
N PHE A 87 -20.86 6.35 -3.53
CA PHE A 87 -20.82 4.93 -3.23
C PHE A 87 -19.91 4.65 -2.02
N TRP A 88 -18.70 5.24 -2.00
CA TRP A 88 -17.77 5.11 -0.88
C TRP A 88 -18.38 5.61 0.44
N LYS A 89 -18.94 6.83 0.45
CA LYS A 89 -19.52 7.44 1.66
C LYS A 89 -20.70 6.63 2.19
N LYS A 90 -21.63 6.23 1.30
CA LYS A 90 -22.91 5.63 1.70
C LYS A 90 -22.79 4.14 2.02
N LYS A 91 -21.82 3.42 1.44
CA LYS A 91 -21.69 1.96 1.63
C LYS A 91 -20.37 1.57 2.28
N GLN A 92 -19.26 1.67 1.55
CA GLN A 92 -17.97 1.13 2.03
C GLN A 92 -17.53 1.73 3.37
N ARG A 93 -17.53 3.06 3.49
CA ARG A 93 -17.10 3.76 4.71
C ARG A 93 -18.02 3.46 5.87
N LEU A 94 -19.34 3.38 5.63
CA LEU A 94 -20.32 3.13 6.68
C LEU A 94 -20.10 1.75 7.31
N ILE A 95 -19.94 0.71 6.49
CA ILE A 95 -19.65 -0.66 6.95
C ILE A 95 -18.35 -0.69 7.75
N ALA A 96 -17.24 -0.20 7.17
CA ALA A 96 -15.95 -0.18 7.87
C ALA A 96 -16.02 0.58 9.19
N GLN A 97 -16.67 1.74 9.23
CA GLN A 97 -16.78 2.53 10.46
C GLN A 97 -17.67 1.87 11.51
N ALA A 98 -18.77 1.23 11.11
CA ALA A 98 -19.63 0.49 12.01
C ALA A 98 -18.85 -0.66 12.67
N SER A 99 -18.09 -1.42 11.88
CA SER A 99 -17.26 -2.52 12.37
C SER A 99 -16.11 -2.03 13.26
N ILE A 100 -15.33 -1.04 12.82
CA ILE A 100 -14.15 -0.56 13.56
C ILE A 100 -14.55 0.06 14.91
N LYS A 101 -15.67 0.79 14.97
CA LYS A 101 -16.16 1.39 16.21
C LYS A 101 -16.80 0.36 17.15
N HIS A 102 -17.06 -0.85 16.68
CA HIS A 102 -17.71 -1.87 17.48
C HIS A 102 -16.81 -2.36 18.61
N GLN A 103 -17.36 -2.50 19.82
CA GLN A 103 -16.57 -2.89 21.00
C GLN A 103 -15.93 -4.28 20.85
N LEU A 104 -16.61 -5.21 20.17
CA LEU A 104 -16.04 -6.54 19.90
C LEU A 104 -14.81 -6.45 19.00
N PHE A 105 -14.83 -5.57 17.98
CA PHE A 105 -13.68 -5.34 17.11
C PHE A 105 -12.48 -4.83 17.91
N HIS A 106 -12.70 -3.83 18.79
CA HIS A 106 -11.63 -3.33 19.67
C HIS A 106 -11.08 -4.41 20.63
N LYS A 107 -11.95 -5.24 21.21
CA LYS A 107 -11.51 -6.37 22.06
C LYS A 107 -10.72 -7.40 21.26
N HIS A 108 -11.17 -7.71 20.04
CA HIS A 108 -10.49 -8.64 19.14
C HIS A 108 -9.11 -8.09 18.72
N LEU A 109 -9.03 -6.81 18.37
CA LEU A 109 -7.78 -6.12 18.09
C LEU A 109 -6.76 -6.25 19.22
N LEU A 110 -7.17 -5.92 20.45
CA LEU A 110 -6.28 -6.01 21.60
C LEU A 110 -5.82 -7.44 21.87
N ARG A 111 -6.73 -8.42 21.75
CA ARG A 111 -6.42 -9.85 21.92
C ARG A 111 -5.45 -10.35 20.86
N THR A 112 -5.70 -10.05 19.59
CA THR A 112 -4.84 -10.43 18.46
C THR A 112 -3.45 -9.84 18.61
N ASN A 113 -3.34 -8.53 18.90
CA ASN A 113 -2.03 -7.89 19.08
C ASN A 113 -1.26 -8.46 20.26
N ARG A 114 -1.92 -8.67 21.41
CA ARG A 114 -1.31 -9.30 22.58
C ARG A 114 -0.80 -10.69 22.25
N ALA A 115 -1.66 -11.54 21.67
CA ALA A 115 -1.30 -12.90 21.30
C ALA A 115 -0.13 -12.94 20.32
N LYS A 116 -0.05 -12.01 19.37
CA LYS A 116 1.05 -11.91 18.40
C LYS A 116 2.36 -11.46 19.02
N VAL A 117 2.31 -10.52 19.95
CA VAL A 117 3.48 -10.13 20.74
C VAL A 117 3.98 -11.31 21.58
N GLU A 118 3.08 -11.95 22.33
CA GLU A 118 3.42 -13.01 23.29
C GLU A 118 3.89 -14.31 22.60
N LYS A 119 3.20 -14.74 21.53
CA LYS A 119 3.46 -16.04 20.88
C LYS A 119 4.36 -15.99 19.65
N GLY A 120 4.45 -14.83 18.99
CA GLY A 120 5.25 -14.69 17.77
C GLY A 120 6.54 -13.93 18.03
N ARG A 121 6.41 -12.66 18.45
CA ARG A 121 7.54 -11.74 18.55
C ARG A 121 8.54 -12.11 19.64
N ILE A 122 8.04 -12.37 20.86
CA ILE A 122 8.91 -12.69 22.01
C ILE A 122 9.80 -13.89 21.66
N PRO A 123 9.29 -15.02 21.14
CA PRO A 123 10.13 -16.13 20.73
C PRO A 123 11.21 -15.79 19.68
N VAL A 124 10.87 -14.98 18.67
CA VAL A 124 11.83 -14.58 17.61
C VAL A 124 12.98 -13.74 18.17
N ILE A 125 12.65 -12.71 18.96
CA ILE A 125 13.66 -11.83 19.57
C ILE A 125 14.45 -12.57 20.65
N GLU A 126 13.79 -13.41 21.46
CA GLU A 126 14.45 -14.19 22.50
C GLU A 126 15.45 -15.20 21.92
N HIS A 127 15.07 -15.88 20.83
CA HIS A 127 15.96 -16.78 20.11
C HIS A 127 17.18 -16.04 19.56
N ALA A 128 16.96 -14.90 18.89
CA ALA A 128 18.03 -14.08 18.36
C ALA A 128 18.96 -13.56 19.47
N ALA A 129 18.40 -13.10 20.59
CA ALA A 129 19.15 -12.63 21.74
C ALA A 129 20.01 -13.74 22.37
N LYS A 130 19.46 -14.95 22.52
CA LYS A 130 20.20 -16.13 23.03
C LYS A 130 21.37 -16.52 22.14
N GLN A 131 21.26 -16.32 20.83
CA GLN A 131 22.30 -16.64 19.86
C GLN A 131 23.22 -15.46 19.51
N GLY A 132 22.97 -14.27 20.06
CA GLY A 132 23.73 -13.06 19.73
C GLY A 132 23.54 -12.60 18.27
N LEU A 133 22.41 -12.91 17.64
CA LEU A 133 22.14 -12.56 16.25
C LEU A 133 21.73 -11.08 16.12
N VAL A 134 22.22 -10.43 15.07
CA VAL A 134 21.74 -9.12 14.65
C VAL A 134 20.43 -9.31 13.88
N VAL A 135 19.37 -8.61 14.30
CA VAL A 135 18.05 -8.69 13.68
C VAL A 135 17.63 -7.36 13.08
N ASN A 136 16.92 -7.42 11.96
CA ASN A 136 16.26 -6.24 11.39
C ASN A 136 14.90 -6.04 12.07
N LEU A 137 14.78 -4.99 12.89
CA LEU A 137 13.52 -4.67 13.57
C LEU A 137 12.41 -4.27 12.60
N GLU A 138 12.75 -3.62 11.48
CA GLU A 138 11.76 -3.23 10.46
C GLU A 138 11.03 -4.45 9.90
N ASP A 139 11.79 -5.49 9.53
CA ASP A 139 11.25 -6.76 9.04
C ASP A 139 10.34 -7.44 10.09
N ILE A 140 10.74 -7.43 11.36
CA ILE A 140 9.91 -7.95 12.47
C ILE A 140 8.59 -7.16 12.59
N PHE A 141 8.65 -5.83 12.53
CA PHE A 141 7.45 -4.99 12.61
C PHE A 141 6.54 -5.18 11.39
N GLN A 142 7.10 -5.32 10.18
CA GLN A 142 6.34 -5.58 8.96
C GLN A 142 5.64 -6.94 9.02
N ARG A 143 6.33 -8.00 9.46
CA ARG A 143 5.72 -9.33 9.68
C ARG A 143 4.62 -9.30 10.72
N PHE A 144 4.84 -8.62 11.85
CA PHE A 144 3.82 -8.43 12.88
C PHE A 144 2.57 -7.72 12.31
N THR A 145 2.79 -6.64 11.56
CA THR A 145 1.71 -5.84 10.99
C THR A 145 0.91 -6.66 9.98
N LEU A 146 1.60 -7.40 9.10
CA LEU A 146 0.95 -8.25 8.12
C LEU A 146 0.07 -9.31 8.78
N ASP A 147 0.56 -9.99 9.82
CA ASP A 147 -0.22 -10.95 10.60
C ASP A 147 -1.45 -10.30 11.23
N SER A 148 -1.26 -9.17 11.92
CA SER A 148 -2.35 -8.46 12.57
C SER A 148 -3.42 -8.01 11.58
N VAL A 149 -3.02 -7.45 10.43
CA VAL A 149 -3.95 -6.95 9.41
C VAL A 149 -4.70 -8.10 8.74
N CYS A 150 -4.01 -9.21 8.40
CA CYS A 150 -4.68 -10.38 7.85
C CYS A 150 -5.77 -10.90 8.80
N ILE A 151 -5.48 -11.01 10.10
CA ILE A 151 -6.45 -11.48 11.10
C ILE A 151 -7.62 -10.50 11.22
N LEU A 152 -7.35 -9.21 11.33
CA LEU A 152 -8.39 -8.20 11.52
C LEU A 152 -9.29 -8.02 10.31
N VAL A 153 -8.72 -8.16 9.11
CA VAL A 153 -9.46 -7.98 7.86
C VAL A 153 -10.20 -9.25 7.48
N THR A 154 -9.55 -10.41 7.55
CA THR A 154 -10.08 -11.66 6.96
C THR A 154 -10.43 -12.74 7.99
N GLY A 155 -9.95 -12.60 9.22
CA GLY A 155 -9.99 -13.64 10.25
C GLY A 155 -8.89 -14.70 10.10
N TYR A 156 -8.04 -14.63 9.08
CA TYR A 156 -6.99 -15.60 8.82
C TYR A 156 -5.60 -15.12 9.29
N ASP A 157 -4.84 -16.05 9.86
CA ASP A 157 -3.48 -15.81 10.36
C ASP A 157 -2.43 -16.46 9.42
N PRO A 158 -1.66 -15.68 8.64
CA PRO A 158 -0.60 -16.21 7.80
C PRO A 158 0.65 -16.65 8.58
N SER A 159 0.75 -16.30 9.87
CA SER A 159 1.83 -16.68 10.77
C SER A 159 3.23 -16.29 10.28
N CYS A 160 3.36 -15.10 9.68
CA CYS A 160 4.62 -14.53 9.21
C CYS A 160 5.59 -14.24 10.37
N LEU A 161 5.06 -13.98 11.56
CA LEU A 161 5.86 -13.71 12.75
C LEU A 161 6.21 -15.01 13.48
N ALA A 162 7.07 -15.81 12.87
CA ALA A 162 7.58 -17.08 13.39
C ALA A 162 9.11 -17.17 13.20
N LEU A 163 9.75 -18.09 13.93
CA LEU A 163 11.19 -18.38 13.81
C LEU A 163 11.54 -18.88 12.40
N GLU A 164 10.71 -19.77 11.87
CA GLU A 164 10.77 -20.26 10.50
C GLU A 164 9.49 -19.79 9.78
N PRO A 165 9.46 -18.55 9.27
CA PRO A 165 8.26 -17.99 8.69
C PRO A 165 7.92 -18.74 7.38
N PRO A 166 6.64 -19.07 7.14
CA PRO A 166 6.24 -19.56 5.84
C PRO A 166 6.46 -18.48 4.78
N ARG A 167 6.71 -18.90 3.55
CA ARG A 167 6.81 -17.96 2.42
C ARG A 167 5.45 -17.34 2.13
N VAL A 168 5.24 -16.09 2.54
CA VAL A 168 3.94 -15.42 2.42
C VAL A 168 3.85 -14.68 1.09
N ARG A 169 3.28 -15.37 0.10
CA ARG A 169 3.10 -14.88 -1.27
C ARG A 169 2.41 -13.51 -1.36
N PHE A 170 1.51 -13.21 -0.42
CA PHE A 170 0.85 -11.91 -0.35
C PHE A 170 1.86 -10.77 -0.15
N SER A 171 2.75 -10.90 0.85
CA SER A 171 3.76 -9.88 1.16
C SER A 171 4.67 -9.62 -0.03
N GLU A 172 5.22 -10.69 -0.60
CA GLU A 172 6.13 -10.61 -1.75
C GLU A 172 5.45 -9.94 -2.95
N ALA A 173 4.18 -10.27 -3.20
CA ALA A 173 3.43 -9.68 -4.30
C ALA A 173 3.11 -8.20 -4.05
N VAL A 174 2.83 -7.78 -2.81
CA VAL A 174 2.67 -6.35 -2.48
C VAL A 174 3.99 -5.59 -2.69
N ASP A 175 5.12 -6.15 -2.27
CA ASP A 175 6.43 -5.53 -2.46
C ASP A 175 6.77 -5.42 -3.96
N ASP A 176 6.58 -6.50 -4.72
CA ASP A 176 6.80 -6.53 -6.16
C ASP A 176 5.91 -5.52 -6.91
N ALA A 177 4.64 -5.41 -6.49
CA ALA A 177 3.71 -4.44 -7.06
C ALA A 177 4.13 -3.00 -6.73
N THR A 178 4.50 -2.73 -5.48
CA THR A 178 4.90 -1.39 -5.03
C THR A 178 6.16 -0.90 -5.75
N GLU A 179 7.16 -1.77 -5.89
CA GLU A 179 8.37 -1.47 -6.67
C GLU A 179 8.03 -1.19 -8.14
N ALA A 180 7.21 -2.04 -8.75
CA ALA A 180 6.81 -1.83 -10.14
C ALA A 180 5.99 -0.54 -10.33
N ILE A 181 5.11 -0.20 -9.39
CA ILE A 181 4.35 1.07 -9.39
C ILE A 181 5.31 2.25 -9.32
N PHE A 182 6.31 2.21 -8.44
CA PHE A 182 7.31 3.28 -8.31
C PHE A 182 8.08 3.48 -9.62
N ASP A 183 8.55 2.39 -10.22
CA ASP A 183 9.26 2.44 -11.50
C ASP A 183 8.36 2.94 -12.64
N LEU A 184 7.08 2.58 -12.63
CA LEU A 184 6.10 3.12 -13.58
C LEU A 184 5.88 4.62 -13.37
N HIS A 185 6.01 5.13 -12.14
CA HIS A 185 5.81 6.55 -11.83
C HIS A 185 6.88 7.45 -12.44
N VAL A 186 8.14 7.00 -12.43
CA VAL A 186 9.29 7.77 -12.88
C VAL A 186 9.47 7.69 -14.41
N ARG A 187 8.98 6.63 -15.06
CA ARG A 187 9.24 6.37 -16.49
C ARG A 187 8.24 7.07 -17.43
N PRO A 188 8.71 7.61 -18.58
CA PRO A 188 7.85 8.21 -19.60
C PRO A 188 6.86 7.22 -20.21
N GLU A 189 5.69 7.71 -20.66
CA GLU A 189 4.63 6.87 -21.23
C GLU A 189 5.06 6.00 -22.42
N CYS A 190 5.97 6.49 -23.27
CA CYS A 190 6.47 5.74 -24.42
C CYS A 190 7.16 4.44 -24.00
N PHE A 191 7.92 4.48 -22.90
CA PHE A 191 8.63 3.33 -22.37
C PHE A 191 7.67 2.32 -21.72
N ILE A 192 6.63 2.81 -21.05
CA ILE A 192 5.57 1.97 -20.48
C ILE A 192 4.79 1.26 -21.59
N LYS A 193 4.39 1.97 -22.65
CA LYS A 193 3.69 1.37 -23.81
C LYS A 193 4.54 0.28 -24.48
N LEU A 194 5.84 0.52 -24.62
CA LEU A 194 6.77 -0.45 -25.17
C LEU A 194 6.90 -1.71 -24.29
N GLN A 195 7.05 -1.56 -22.98
CA GLN A 195 7.12 -2.70 -22.05
C GLN A 195 5.82 -3.50 -21.99
N LYS A 196 4.66 -2.82 -22.08
CA LYS A 196 3.35 -3.46 -22.22
C LYS A 196 3.25 -4.30 -23.48
N TRP A 197 3.72 -3.76 -24.61
CA TRP A 197 3.72 -4.48 -25.88
C TRP A 197 4.66 -5.70 -25.87
N LEU A 198 5.85 -5.55 -25.29
CA LEU A 198 6.84 -6.62 -25.19
C LEU A 198 6.57 -7.63 -24.06
N ASN A 199 5.62 -7.35 -23.16
CA ASN A 199 5.36 -8.12 -21.94
C ASN A 199 6.63 -8.47 -21.13
N MET A 200 7.52 -7.49 -21.00
CA MET A 200 8.84 -7.65 -20.38
C MET A 200 9.14 -6.55 -19.36
N GLY A 201 10.09 -6.83 -18.46
CA GLY A 201 10.50 -5.91 -17.40
C GLY A 201 9.45 -5.75 -16.30
N GLN A 202 9.35 -4.54 -15.75
CA GLN A 202 8.52 -4.24 -14.58
C GLN A 202 7.01 -4.43 -14.81
N GLU A 203 6.53 -4.28 -16.03
CA GLU A 203 5.12 -4.56 -16.35
C GLU A 203 4.77 -6.04 -16.14
N ARG A 204 5.70 -6.95 -16.48
CA ARG A 204 5.52 -8.39 -16.24
C ARG A 204 5.56 -8.71 -14.74
N LYS A 205 6.47 -8.07 -14.00
CA LYS A 205 6.56 -8.19 -12.53
C LYS A 205 5.26 -7.75 -11.87
N TYR A 206 4.75 -6.56 -12.25
CA TYR A 206 3.46 -6.03 -11.81
C TYR A 206 2.29 -6.97 -12.10
N ARG A 207 2.21 -7.54 -13.31
CA ARG A 207 1.14 -8.48 -13.67
C ARG A 207 1.17 -9.76 -12.84
N LYS A 208 2.35 -10.36 -12.65
CA LYS A 208 2.50 -11.57 -11.82
C LYS A 208 2.13 -11.29 -10.36
N ALA A 209 2.57 -10.15 -9.83
CA ALA A 209 2.20 -9.71 -8.49
C ALA A 209 0.68 -9.59 -8.35
N TRP A 210 0.01 -8.97 -9.33
CA TRP A 210 -1.45 -8.92 -9.36
C TRP A 210 -2.09 -10.31 -9.31
N GLU A 211 -1.68 -11.22 -10.20
CA GLU A 211 -2.26 -12.58 -10.26
C GLU A 211 -2.15 -13.30 -8.91
N VAL A 212 -1.02 -13.14 -8.21
CA VAL A 212 -0.80 -13.69 -6.87
C VAL A 212 -1.73 -13.05 -5.84
N LEU A 213 -1.88 -11.72 -5.85
CA LEU A 213 -2.78 -11.03 -4.92
C LEU A 213 -4.23 -11.44 -5.14
N ASP A 214 -4.65 -11.54 -6.41
CA ASP A 214 -6.01 -11.95 -6.78
C ASP A 214 -6.31 -13.37 -6.27
N ASP A 215 -5.41 -14.32 -6.52
CA ASP A 215 -5.53 -15.71 -6.04
C ASP A 215 -5.58 -15.79 -4.50
N VAL A 216 -4.72 -15.05 -3.81
CA VAL A 216 -4.69 -15.06 -2.34
C VAL A 216 -5.98 -14.47 -1.75
N ILE A 217 -6.43 -13.32 -2.26
CA ILE A 217 -7.65 -12.69 -1.75
C ILE A 217 -8.89 -13.54 -2.07
N ALA A 218 -8.97 -14.12 -3.27
CA ALA A 218 -10.04 -15.04 -3.63
C ALA A 218 -10.11 -16.23 -2.65
N LYS A 219 -8.96 -16.81 -2.29
CA LYS A 219 -8.89 -17.89 -1.28
C LYS A 219 -9.41 -17.46 0.08
N TYR A 220 -9.09 -16.25 0.55
CA TYR A 220 -9.61 -15.74 1.81
C TYR A 220 -11.13 -15.53 1.77
N ILE A 221 -11.66 -14.98 0.69
CA ILE A 221 -13.11 -14.80 0.51
C ILE A 221 -13.82 -16.16 0.45
N CYS A 222 -13.34 -17.10 -0.36
CA CYS A 222 -13.92 -18.44 -0.49
C CYS A 222 -13.96 -19.16 0.87
N ARG A 223 -12.82 -19.21 1.56
CA ARG A 223 -12.71 -19.83 2.88
C ARG A 223 -13.67 -19.18 3.88
N LYS A 224 -13.78 -17.86 3.88
CA LYS A 224 -14.68 -17.16 4.80
C LYS A 224 -16.14 -17.47 4.53
N ARG A 225 -16.53 -17.55 3.25
CA ARG A 225 -17.89 -17.97 2.83
C ARG A 225 -18.20 -19.39 3.30
N GLU A 226 -17.24 -20.32 3.23
CA GLU A 226 -17.38 -21.69 3.74
C GLU A 226 -17.48 -21.78 5.27
N GLU A 227 -16.74 -20.94 5.99
CA GLU A 227 -16.81 -20.89 7.46
C GLU A 227 -18.19 -20.39 7.92
N GLN A 228 -18.72 -19.35 7.27
CA GLN A 228 -20.06 -18.81 7.54
C GLN A 228 -21.20 -19.78 7.18
N SER A 229 -21.01 -20.68 6.21
CA SER A 229 -22.05 -21.67 5.87
C SER A 229 -22.12 -22.83 6.87
N LYS A 230 -21.04 -23.09 7.61
CA LYS A 230 -20.94 -24.15 8.62
C LYS A 230 -21.44 -23.70 10.00
N ILE A 231 -21.22 -22.43 10.35
CA ILE A 231 -21.59 -21.87 11.65
C ILE A 231 -22.81 -20.97 11.45
N ASN A 232 -23.99 -21.40 11.92
CA ASN A 232 -25.19 -20.57 11.89
C ASN A 232 -24.97 -19.28 12.71
N ASN A 233 -24.80 -18.14 12.03
CA ASN A 233 -24.90 -16.78 12.57
C ASN A 233 -23.93 -16.38 13.70
N GLU A 234 -22.64 -16.67 13.59
CA GLU A 234 -21.66 -15.80 14.28
C GLU A 234 -21.29 -14.62 13.38
N ASP A 235 -21.65 -13.41 13.83
CA ASP A 235 -21.09 -12.18 13.31
C ASP A 235 -19.58 -12.21 13.52
N GLY A 236 -18.86 -12.58 12.46
CA GLY A 236 -17.41 -12.54 12.44
C GLY A 236 -16.92 -11.15 12.85
N VAL A 237 -15.99 -11.13 13.80
CA VAL A 237 -15.45 -9.88 14.35
C VAL A 237 -14.46 -9.22 13.39
N ASP A 238 -14.04 -9.92 12.33
CA ASP A 238 -13.23 -9.39 11.24
C ASP A 238 -14.02 -8.45 10.31
N LEU A 239 -13.29 -7.68 9.51
CA LEU A 239 -13.89 -6.69 8.62
C LEU A 239 -14.53 -7.31 7.38
N LEU A 240 -14.09 -8.48 6.92
CA LEU A 240 -14.61 -9.17 5.73
C LEU A 240 -16.05 -9.64 5.93
N THR A 241 -16.39 -10.13 7.14
CA THR A 241 -17.70 -10.69 7.46
C THR A 241 -18.87 -9.73 7.15
N PRO A 242 -18.87 -8.47 7.64
CA PRO A 242 -19.90 -7.49 7.29
C PRO A 242 -20.05 -7.23 5.78
N TYR A 243 -18.95 -7.21 5.01
CA TYR A 243 -19.04 -7.01 3.56
C TYR A 243 -19.67 -8.21 2.84
N ILE A 244 -19.36 -9.45 3.27
CA ILE A 244 -20.01 -10.65 2.73
C ILE A 244 -21.52 -10.65 3.06
N ASN A 245 -21.90 -10.24 4.28
CA ASN A 245 -23.30 -10.21 4.70
C ASN A 245 -24.12 -9.17 3.91
N GLU A 246 -23.53 -8.01 3.62
CA GLU A 246 -24.17 -6.98 2.81
C GLU A 246 -24.26 -7.36 1.33
N GLU A 247 -23.30 -8.11 0.80
CA GLU A 247 -23.39 -8.69 -0.54
C GLU A 247 -24.57 -9.66 -0.66
N LYS A 248 -24.74 -10.56 0.33
CA LYS A 248 -25.86 -11.51 0.40
C LYS A 248 -27.21 -10.81 0.50
N SER A 249 -27.28 -9.69 1.22
CA SER A 249 -28.51 -8.93 1.45
C SER A 249 -28.96 -8.10 0.23
N GLY A 250 -28.26 -8.21 -0.91
CA GLY A 250 -28.52 -7.38 -2.09
C GLY A 250 -28.04 -5.93 -1.95
N GLY A 251 -27.27 -5.65 -0.90
CA GLY A 251 -26.64 -4.35 -0.66
C GLY A 251 -25.58 -4.00 -1.70
N PHE A 252 -25.06 -4.99 -2.44
CA PHE A 252 -24.16 -4.83 -3.58
C PHE A 252 -24.68 -5.59 -4.80
N LYS A 253 -24.28 -5.20 -6.02
CA LYS A 253 -24.25 -6.19 -7.12
C LYS A 253 -23.31 -7.30 -6.64
N HIS A 254 -23.71 -8.56 -6.74
CA HIS A 254 -22.83 -9.72 -6.51
C HIS A 254 -21.62 -9.58 -7.43
N ASP A 255 -20.56 -8.98 -6.91
CA ASP A 255 -19.37 -8.65 -7.66
C ASP A 255 -18.21 -9.08 -6.79
N ASP A 256 -17.78 -10.33 -6.98
CA ASP A 256 -16.59 -10.88 -6.32
C ASP A 256 -15.39 -9.94 -6.49
N LYS A 257 -15.35 -9.21 -7.61
CA LYS A 257 -14.37 -8.15 -7.86
C LYS A 257 -14.43 -7.04 -6.82
N PHE A 258 -15.61 -6.59 -6.42
CA PHE A 258 -15.77 -5.54 -5.41
C PHE A 258 -15.25 -5.97 -4.04
N LEU A 259 -15.59 -7.18 -3.60
CA LEU A 259 -15.06 -7.74 -2.36
C LEU A 259 -13.54 -7.89 -2.45
N ARG A 260 -13.04 -8.45 -3.55
CA ARG A 260 -11.62 -8.61 -3.82
C ARG A 260 -10.89 -7.27 -3.71
N ASP A 261 -11.37 -6.25 -4.43
CA ASP A 261 -10.78 -4.92 -4.47
C ASP A 261 -10.81 -4.23 -3.09
N THR A 262 -11.93 -4.34 -2.37
CA THR A 262 -12.10 -3.75 -1.03
C THR A 262 -11.13 -4.39 -0.02
N ILE A 263 -11.04 -5.72 0.00
CA ILE A 263 -10.20 -6.46 0.94
C ILE A 263 -8.72 -6.27 0.62
N LEU A 264 -8.34 -6.37 -0.65
CA LEU A 264 -6.98 -6.08 -1.09
C LEU A 264 -6.53 -4.70 -0.63
N THR A 265 -7.38 -3.69 -0.86
CA THR A 265 -7.07 -2.32 -0.47
C THR A 265 -6.94 -2.16 1.05
N MET A 266 -7.81 -2.80 1.83
CA MET A 266 -7.73 -2.77 3.30
C MET A 266 -6.47 -3.43 3.82
N MET A 267 -6.04 -4.55 3.20
CA MET A 267 -4.82 -5.26 3.58
C MET A 267 -3.55 -4.49 3.24
N VAL A 268 -3.47 -3.92 2.03
CA VAL A 268 -2.32 -3.08 1.61
C VAL A 268 -2.22 -1.84 2.50
N ALA A 269 -3.33 -1.14 2.73
CA ALA A 269 -3.35 0.01 3.62
C ALA A 269 -2.92 -0.37 5.05
N GLY A 270 -3.42 -1.48 5.58
CA GLY A 270 -3.04 -1.95 6.91
C GLY A 270 -1.56 -2.31 7.04
N ARG A 271 -0.95 -2.91 5.99
CA ARG A 271 0.44 -3.38 5.99
C ARG A 271 1.45 -2.22 5.91
N ASP A 272 1.30 -1.35 4.90
CA ASP A 272 2.35 -0.40 4.51
C ASP A 272 2.18 0.99 5.15
N THR A 273 0.99 1.31 5.70
CA THR A 273 0.66 2.65 6.19
C THR A 273 0.44 2.76 7.70
N VAL A 274 1.00 1.84 8.50
CA VAL A 274 1.09 1.94 9.98
C VAL A 274 1.92 3.16 10.48
N GLY A 275 2.18 4.13 9.59
CA GLY A 275 2.63 5.47 9.93
C GLY A 275 1.53 6.31 10.61
N PRO A 276 1.90 7.23 11.52
CA PRO A 276 0.99 7.85 12.50
C PRO A 276 -0.04 8.87 11.98
N ARG A 277 -0.22 9.07 10.66
CA ARG A 277 -0.96 10.23 10.14
C ARG A 277 -2.07 9.83 9.15
N ALA A 278 -3.31 9.92 9.64
CA ALA A 278 -4.57 10.17 8.90
C ALA A 278 -5.38 9.04 8.23
N CYS A 279 -5.41 7.80 8.77
CA CYS A 279 -6.30 6.74 8.28
C CYS A 279 -7.33 6.23 9.32
N LEU A 280 -8.40 5.56 8.85
CA LEU A 280 -9.47 4.93 9.67
C LEU A 280 -8.93 4.04 10.81
N GLY A 281 -7.72 3.48 10.64
CA GLY A 281 -7.03 2.63 11.60
C GLY A 281 -5.97 3.32 12.46
N LYS A 282 -5.96 4.66 12.59
CA LYS A 282 -4.94 5.39 13.37
C LYS A 282 -4.80 4.85 14.80
N GLU A 283 -5.90 4.76 15.54
CA GLU A 283 -5.88 4.26 16.92
C GLU A 283 -5.40 2.80 16.98
N MET A 284 -5.83 1.98 16.01
CA MET A 284 -5.41 0.61 15.86
C MET A 284 -3.90 0.47 15.65
N THR A 285 -3.35 1.29 14.76
CA THR A 285 -1.92 1.40 14.44
C THR A 285 -1.10 1.82 15.65
N PHE A 286 -1.52 2.85 16.38
CA PHE A 286 -0.81 3.31 17.58
C PHE A 286 -0.82 2.27 18.68
N VAL A 287 -1.94 1.57 18.88
CA VAL A 287 -2.04 0.48 19.87
C VAL A 287 -1.10 -0.66 19.50
N GLN A 288 -1.05 -1.05 18.23
CA GLN A 288 -0.12 -2.05 17.70
C GLN A 288 1.34 -1.65 17.97
N MET A 289 1.74 -0.48 17.50
CA MET A 289 3.13 -0.03 17.58
C MET A 289 3.59 0.18 19.02
N LYS A 290 2.72 0.73 19.89
CA LYS A 290 3.02 0.90 21.32
C LYS A 290 3.13 -0.43 22.06
N ALA A 291 2.22 -1.38 21.81
CA ALA A 291 2.29 -2.69 22.45
C ALA A 291 3.57 -3.44 22.06
N VAL A 292 3.98 -3.31 20.80
CA VAL A 292 5.22 -3.91 20.34
C VAL A 292 6.42 -3.20 20.97
N ALA A 293 6.53 -1.88 20.83
CA ALA A 293 7.64 -1.11 21.39
C ALA A 293 7.79 -1.30 22.91
N SER A 294 6.69 -1.26 23.66
CA SER A 294 6.72 -1.40 25.12
C SER A 294 7.29 -2.75 25.55
N ALA A 295 6.87 -3.83 24.90
CA ALA A 295 7.34 -5.16 25.26
C ALA A 295 8.78 -5.43 24.76
N ILE A 296 9.28 -4.74 23.72
CA ILE A 296 10.71 -4.83 23.39
C ILE A 296 11.55 -4.09 24.44
N VAL A 297 11.17 -2.85 24.77
CA VAL A 297 11.92 -2.00 25.70
C VAL A 297 11.93 -2.55 27.12
N TYR A 298 10.84 -3.20 27.54
CA TYR A 298 10.73 -3.77 28.88
C TYR A 298 11.56 -5.06 29.04
N ASP A 299 11.55 -5.93 28.04
CA ASP A 299 12.14 -7.27 28.14
C ASP A 299 13.60 -7.36 27.66
N TYR A 300 14.08 -6.39 26.87
CA TYR A 300 15.38 -6.49 26.19
C TYR A 300 16.23 -5.22 26.30
N ARG A 301 17.55 -5.41 26.45
CA ARG A 301 18.53 -4.35 26.18
C ARG A 301 18.87 -4.33 24.70
N ILE A 302 18.56 -3.22 24.03
CA ILE A 302 18.81 -3.04 22.60
C ILE A 302 20.12 -2.28 22.42
N HIS A 303 21.00 -2.81 21.57
CA HIS A 303 22.19 -2.11 21.09
C HIS A 303 22.08 -1.96 19.57
N VAL A 304 22.29 -0.74 19.07
CA VAL A 304 22.32 -0.48 17.63
C VAL A 304 23.65 -0.98 17.08
N SER A 305 23.60 -1.84 16.05
CA SER A 305 24.82 -2.33 15.38
C SER A 305 25.47 -1.21 14.58
N GLU A 306 26.75 -0.92 14.84
CA GLU A 306 27.55 0.05 14.09
C GLU A 306 28.04 -0.49 12.73
N LYS A 307 27.97 -1.81 12.51
CA LYS A 307 28.62 -2.50 11.39
C LYS A 307 27.71 -2.79 10.19
N THR A 308 26.44 -2.45 10.26
CA THR A 308 25.52 -2.66 9.15
C THR A 308 25.31 -1.32 8.48
N PRO A 309 25.75 -1.08 7.22
CA PRO A 309 25.16 0.01 6.47
C PRO A 309 23.65 -0.19 6.51
N VAL A 310 22.88 0.90 6.61
CA VAL A 310 21.45 0.83 6.36
C VAL A 310 21.33 0.37 4.91
N VAL A 311 21.25 -0.94 4.70
CA VAL A 311 20.82 -1.50 3.43
C VAL A 311 19.34 -1.15 3.41
N CYS A 312 19.01 0.02 2.86
CA CYS A 312 17.68 0.23 2.29
C CYS A 312 17.44 -1.03 1.45
N SER A 313 16.45 -1.84 1.83
CA SER A 313 16.24 -3.20 1.34
C SER A 313 16.36 -3.25 -0.18
N ALA A 314 17.57 -3.55 -0.62
CA ALA A 314 17.95 -3.54 -2.00
C ALA A 314 17.61 -4.92 -2.58
N HIS A 315 16.32 -5.11 -2.90
CA HIS A 315 16.01 -5.69 -4.21
C HIS A 315 16.41 -4.74 -5.37
N HIS A 316 17.08 -3.63 -5.04
CA HIS A 316 17.63 -2.63 -5.94
C HIS A 316 18.79 -3.23 -6.73
N GLY A 317 18.50 -3.66 -7.96
CA GLY A 317 19.49 -3.93 -8.98
C GLY A 317 20.15 -2.64 -9.48
N TRP A 318 20.91 -1.98 -8.63
CA TRP A 318 21.91 -1.01 -9.04
C TRP A 318 23.26 -1.58 -8.64
N THR A 319 24.01 -2.02 -9.64
CA THR A 319 25.42 -2.39 -9.49
C THR A 319 26.17 -1.24 -8.84
N ASP A 320 26.84 -1.52 -7.72
CA ASP A 320 27.81 -0.61 -7.12
C ASP A 320 28.84 -0.20 -8.18
N VAL A 321 28.81 1.07 -8.57
CA VAL A 321 29.96 1.73 -9.20
C VAL A 321 30.78 2.33 -8.06
N GLN A 322 31.48 1.47 -7.35
CA GLN A 322 32.64 1.84 -6.55
C GLN A 322 33.74 0.86 -6.91
N ASP A 323 34.40 1.16 -8.03
CA ASP A 323 35.80 0.82 -8.29
C ASP A 323 36.17 1.42 -9.65
N LEU A 324 36.71 2.64 -9.62
CA LEU A 324 37.67 3.11 -10.63
C LEU A 324 38.65 4.08 -9.91
N PRO A 325 39.93 4.04 -10.31
CA PRO A 325 41.10 4.12 -9.44
C PRO A 325 41.39 5.46 -8.77
#